data_AF-A0A292Q468-F1
#
_entry.id   AF-A0A292Q468-F1
#
_cell.length_a   1.000
_cell.length_b   1.000
_cell.length_c   1.000
_cell.angle_alpha   90.00
_cell.angle_beta   90.00
_cell.angle_gamma   90.00
#
_symmetry.space_group_name_H-M   'P 1'
#
loop_
_entity.id
_entity.type
_entity.pdbx_description
1 polymer ?
#
loop_
_entity_poly.entity_id
_entity_poly.type
_entity_poly.pdbx_seq_one_letter_code
_entity_poly.pdbx_strand_id
1 'polypeptide(L)' 'LNAQGGHFGNALQAAAQKGSEPIVRLLLERGADVNAQGGEYGNALQAAKEFSHESIAQLLITHGA' A
#
# COMPACT_ATOMS: atom_id res chain seq x y z
N LEU A 1 -2.57 -11.56 -6.09
CA LEU A 1 -2.13 -10.63 -5.02
C LEU A 1 -3.07 -9.43 -4.85
N ASN A 2 -3.71 -8.97 -5.93
CA ASN A 2 -4.60 -7.80 -5.94
C ASN A 2 -6.05 -8.13 -5.58
N ALA A 3 -6.26 -9.13 -4.71
CA ALA A 3 -7.61 -9.49 -4.31
C ALA A 3 -8.22 -8.30 -3.56
N GLN A 4 -9.37 -7.83 -4.02
CA GLN A 4 -10.09 -6.73 -3.41
C GLN A 4 -11.04 -7.26 -2.33
N GLY A 5 -10.98 -6.72 -1.12
CA GLY A 5 -11.90 -7.09 -0.05
C GLY A 5 -11.47 -6.64 1.35
N GLY A 6 -12.45 -6.58 2.26
CA GLY A 6 -12.25 -6.11 3.63
C GLY A 6 -12.07 -4.58 3.72
N HIS A 7 -11.86 -4.10 4.95
CA HIS A 7 -11.79 -2.66 5.29
C HIS A 7 -10.74 -1.89 4.46
N PHE A 8 -9.60 -2.53 4.20
CA PHE A 8 -8.46 -1.91 3.54
C PHE A 8 -8.43 -2.07 2.03
N GLY A 9 -9.42 -2.70 1.40
CA GLY A 9 -9.42 -2.87 -0.06
C GLY A 9 -8.40 -3.89 -0.56
N ASN A 10 -7.11 -3.80 -0.22
CA ASN A 10 -6.08 -4.76 -0.58
C ASN A 10 -4.96 -4.86 0.48
N ALA A 11 -4.13 -5.89 0.37
CA ALA A 11 -3.04 -6.16 1.32
C ALA A 11 -1.96 -5.05 1.35
N LEU A 12 -1.71 -4.38 0.22
CA LEU A 12 -0.70 -3.33 0.13
C LEU A 12 -1.13 -2.08 0.92
N GLN A 13 -2.42 -1.74 0.85
CA GLN A 13 -3.02 -0.64 1.59
C GLN A 13 -3.04 -0.91 3.11
N ALA A 14 -3.34 -2.14 3.53
CA ALA A 14 -3.23 -2.54 4.94
C ALA A 14 -1.78 -2.46 5.46
N ALA A 15 -0.80 -2.91 4.67
CA ALA A 15 0.61 -2.83 5.03
C ALA A 15 1.12 -1.38 5.11
N ALA A 16 0.66 -0.53 4.20
CA ALA A 16 0.98 0.89 4.17
C ALA A 16 0.39 1.62 5.38
N GLN A 17 -0.88 1.39 5.73
CA GLN A 17 -1.51 1.96 6.93
C GLN A 17 -0.78 1.54 8.22
N LYS A 18 -0.36 0.27 8.31
CA LYS A 18 0.35 -0.24 9.48
C LYS A 18 1.79 0.28 9.61
N GLY A 19 2.35 0.90 8.57
CA GLY A 19 3.75 1.33 8.60
C GLY A 19 4.74 0.17 8.41
N SER A 20 4.32 -0.96 7.81
CA SER A 20 5.14 -2.17 7.73
C SER A 20 5.95 -2.24 6.42
N GLU A 21 7.08 -1.51 6.38
CA GLU A 21 7.96 -1.47 5.21
C GLU A 21 8.38 -2.86 4.68
N PRO A 22 8.76 -3.87 5.51
CA PRO A 22 9.13 -5.19 5.00
C PRO A 22 7.99 -5.89 4.26
N ILE A 23 6.74 -5.70 4.70
CA ILE A 23 5.57 -6.29 4.04
C ILE A 23 5.24 -5.54 2.76
N VAL A 24 5.37 -4.21 2.74
CA VAL A 24 5.19 -3.41 1.52
C VAL A 24 6.19 -3.87 0.44
N ARG A 25 7.48 -4.00 0.78
CA ARG A 25 8.50 -4.51 -0.15
C ARG A 25 8.17 -5.89 -0.69
N LEU A 26 7.85 -6.83 0.21
CA LEU A 26 7.48 -8.19 -0.17
C LEU A 26 6.29 -8.22 -1.13
N LEU A 27 5.26 -7.40 -0.89
CA LEU A 27 4.08 -7.35 -1.75
C LEU A 27 4.42 -6.79 -3.13
N LEU A 28 5.21 -5.71 -3.20
CA LEU A 28 5.67 -5.13 -4.47
C LEU A 28 6.54 -6.11 -5.27
N GLU A 29 7.48 -6.80 -4.62
CA GLU A 29 8.31 -7.84 -5.23
C GLU A 29 7.48 -9.02 -5.79
N ARG A 30 6.30 -9.28 -5.21
CA ARG A 30 5.36 -10.31 -5.66
C ARG A 30 4.34 -9.79 -6.67
N GLY A 31 4.53 -8.58 -7.19
CA GLY A 31 3.68 -8.00 -8.23
C GLY A 31 2.34 -7.49 -7.71
N ALA A 32 2.28 -6.99 -6.46
CA ALA A 32 1.17 -6.16 -6.04
C ALA A 32 1.02 -4.98 -7.01
N ASP A 33 -0.20 -4.72 -7.46
CA ASP A 33 -0.50 -3.50 -8.20
C ASP A 33 -0.41 -2.31 -7.23
N VAL A 34 0.64 -1.52 -7.42
CA VAL A 34 0.94 -0.35 -6.59
C VAL A 34 -0.18 0.70 -6.65
N ASN A 35 -0.91 0.75 -7.76
CA ASN A 35 -2.00 1.68 -8.02
C ASN A 35 -3.37 1.09 -7.73
N ALA A 36 -3.44 -0.12 -7.15
CA ALA A 36 -4.70 -0.78 -6.83
C ALA A 36 -5.58 0.12 -5.97
N GLN A 37 -6.75 0.46 -6.51
CA GLN A 37 -7.72 1.30 -5.84
C GLN A 37 -8.68 0.48 -4.98
N GLY A 38 -9.25 1.12 -3.96
CA GLY A 38 -10.28 0.57 -3.09
C GLY A 38 -10.04 0.87 -1.61
N GLY A 39 -10.81 0.21 -0.76
CA GLY A 39 -10.70 0.34 0.70
C GLY A 39 -11.02 1.74 1.22
N GLU A 40 -10.82 1.94 2.52
CA GLU A 40 -11.07 3.22 3.20
C GLU A 40 -10.22 4.38 2.67
N TYR A 41 -8.96 4.11 2.30
CA TYR A 41 -7.98 5.17 1.96
C TYR A 41 -7.80 5.39 0.45
N GLY A 42 -8.59 4.75 -0.40
CA GLY A 42 -8.46 4.89 -1.86
C GLY A 42 -7.30 4.09 -2.49
N ASN A 43 -6.05 4.20 -2.00
CA ASN A 43 -4.91 3.36 -2.40
C ASN A 43 -3.84 3.26 -1.29
N ALA A 44 -2.76 2.52 -1.53
CA ALA A 44 -1.69 2.33 -0.56
C ALA A 44 -0.88 3.61 -0.28
N LEU A 45 -0.68 4.49 -1.26
CA LEU A 45 0.06 5.75 -1.09
C LEU A 45 -0.72 6.71 -0.18
N GLN A 46 -2.02 6.84 -0.41
CA GLN A 46 -2.91 7.64 0.43
C GLN A 46 -2.94 7.12 1.87
N ALA A 47 -2.99 5.80 2.06
CA ALA A 47 -2.87 5.19 3.39
C ALA A 47 -1.53 5.52 4.08
N ALA A 48 -0.40 5.45 3.37
CA ALA A 48 0.89 5.82 3.94
C ALA A 48 0.95 7.29 4.34
N LYS A 49 0.37 8.20 3.54
CA LYS A 49 0.34 9.64 3.81
C LYS A 49 -0.57 10.01 4.99
N GLU A 50 -1.74 9.40 5.09
CA GLU A 50 -2.68 9.62 6.20
C GLU A 50 -2.03 9.33 7.57
N PHE A 51 -1.19 8.29 7.63
CA PHE A 51 -0.53 7.85 8.87
C PHE A 51 0.93 8.30 8.98
N SER A 52 1.39 9.26 8.16
CA SER A 52 2.75 9.83 8.18
C SER A 52 3.90 8.83 7.99
N HIS A 53 3.67 7.74 7.24
CA HIS A 53 4.69 6.73 6.94
C HIS A 53 5.53 7.12 5.71
N GLU A 54 6.38 8.13 5.86
CA GLU A 54 7.12 8.75 4.75
C GLU A 54 8.05 7.78 3.99
N SER A 55 8.71 6.83 4.67
CA SER A 55 9.56 5.84 3.98
C SER A 55 8.75 4.93 3.05
N ILE A 56 7.53 4.58 3.46
CA ILE A 56 6.61 3.77 2.66
C ILE A 56 6.04 4.60 1.51
N ALA A 57 5.66 5.85 1.76
CA ALA A 57 5.20 6.75 0.71
C ALA A 57 6.27 6.89 -0.40
N GLN A 58 7.52 7.12 0.00
CA GLN A 58 8.64 7.21 -0.94
C GLN A 58 8.89 5.88 -1.68
N LEU A 59 8.78 4.74 -0.99
CA LEU A 59 8.90 3.43 -1.60
C LEU A 59 7.82 3.21 -2.67
N LEU A 60 6.56 3.51 -2.35
CA LEU A 60 5.44 3.38 -3.27
C LEU A 60 5.62 4.30 -4.51
N ILE A 61 6.00 5.56 -4.30
CA ILE A 61 6.31 6.51 -5.39
C ILE A 61 7.42 5.97 -6.30
N THR A 62 8.48 5.39 -5.72
CA THR A 62 9.59 4.79 -6.48
C THR A 62 9.14 3.61 -7.34
N HIS A 63 8.08 2.92 -6.93
CA HIS A 63 7.45 1.83 -7.66
C HIS A 63 6.32 2.27 -8.61
N GLY A 64 6.06 3.58 -8.76
CA GLY A 64 5.10 4.13 -9.72
C GLY A 64 3.68 4.33 -9.19
N ALA A 65 3.53 4.53 -7.88
CA ALA A 65 2.28 4.95 -7.22
C ALA A 65 1.88 6.40 -7.52
#